data_AF-A0A438GHY2-F1
#
_entry.id   AF-A0A438GHY2-F1
#
_cell.length_a   1.000
_cell.length_b   1.000
_cell.length_c   1.000
_cell.angle_alpha   90.00
_cell.angle_beta   90.00
_cell.angle_gamma   90.00
#
_symmetry.space_group_name_H-M   'P 1'
#
loop_
_entity.id
_entity.type
_entity.pdbx_description
1 polymer ?
#
loop_
_entity_poly.entity_id
_entity_poly.type
_entity_poly.pdbx_seq_one_letter_code
_entity_poly.pdbx_strand_id
1 'polypeptide(L)'
;MCRAMEFLVELFHNLLQHPDWTMSQVCTDSYGKTLKQWHGWLASSSFSLAMKLAPDRKKFMDVISGTGDVNADMEAFCTSFSPFLEENHKFLVRCPVLWDRKYMAMQVALGKGLSGVEPGRKASKGLDNLKAS
;
A
#
# COMPACT_ATOMS: atom_id res chain seq x y z
N MET A 1 1.08 -0.20 7.43
CA MET A 1 0.53 -1.44 8.03
C MET A 1 -0.53 -2.05 7.13
N CYS A 2 -1.73 -1.49 6.98
CA CYS A 2 -2.81 -2.09 6.17
C CYS A 2 -2.39 -2.54 4.77
N ARG A 3 -1.65 -1.69 4.04
CA ARG A 3 -1.17 -1.99 2.67
C ARG A 3 -0.10 -3.09 2.58
N ALA A 4 0.70 -3.28 3.63
CA ALA A 4 1.67 -4.38 3.68
C ALA A 4 0.97 -5.72 3.95
N MET A 5 -0.17 -5.69 4.66
CA MET A 5 -0.98 -6.86 4.89
C MET A 5 -1.80 -7.24 3.65
N GLU A 6 -2.29 -6.26 2.88
CA GLU A 6 -2.87 -6.48 1.54
C GLU A 6 -1.88 -7.22 0.62
N PHE A 7 -0.60 -6.84 0.66
CA PHE A 7 0.46 -7.56 -0.05
C PHE A 7 0.60 -9.02 0.40
N LEU A 8 0.54 -9.30 1.71
CA LEU A 8 0.65 -10.67 2.23
C LEU A 8 -0.55 -11.56 1.87
N VAL A 9 -1.76 -11.00 1.89
CA VAL A 9 -2.96 -11.72 1.44
C VAL A 9 -2.84 -12.08 -0.04
N GLU A 10 -2.46 -11.12 -0.88
CA GLU A 10 -2.26 -11.37 -2.31
C GLU A 10 -1.11 -12.37 -2.56
N LEU A 11 -0.04 -12.31 -1.76
CA LEU A 11 1.08 -13.25 -1.82
C LEU A 11 0.64 -14.69 -1.57
N PHE A 12 -0.11 -14.92 -0.48
CA PHE A 12 -0.60 -16.26 -0.15
C PHE A 12 -1.67 -16.75 -1.14
N HIS A 13 -2.52 -15.85 -1.64
CA HIS A 13 -3.47 -16.19 -2.71
C HIS A 13 -2.73 -16.67 -3.97
N ASN A 14 -1.72 -15.93 -4.42
CA ASN A 14 -0.89 -16.32 -5.57
C ASN A 14 -0.10 -17.61 -5.33
N LEU A 15 0.37 -17.87 -4.11
CA LEU A 15 1.01 -19.14 -3.76
C LEU A 15 0.05 -20.33 -3.90
N LEU A 16 -1.21 -20.17 -3.51
CA LEU A 16 -2.25 -21.21 -3.65
C LEU A 16 -2.69 -21.42 -5.09
N GLN A 17 -2.96 -20.34 -5.83
CA GLN A 17 -3.50 -20.42 -7.21
C GLN A 17 -2.46 -20.84 -8.25
N HIS A 18 -1.19 -20.52 -8.00
CA HIS A 18 -0.10 -20.74 -8.95
C HIS A 18 1.02 -21.56 -8.30
N PRO A 19 0.82 -22.88 -8.10
CA PRO A 19 1.81 -23.77 -7.48
C PRO A 19 3.10 -23.89 -8.30
N ASP A 20 3.03 -23.64 -9.60
CA ASP A 20 4.12 -23.69 -10.58
C ASP A 20 4.95 -22.39 -10.64
N TRP A 21 4.47 -21.29 -10.06
CA TRP A 21 5.19 -20.02 -10.08
C TRP A 21 6.39 -20.01 -9.14
N THR A 22 7.48 -19.38 -9.58
CA THR A 22 8.63 -19.09 -8.72
C THR A 22 8.30 -18.05 -7.66
N MET A 23 9.07 -18.02 -6.57
CA MET A 23 8.87 -17.05 -5.49
C MET A 23 8.97 -15.60 -5.97
N SER A 24 9.86 -15.35 -6.94
CA SER A 24 10.01 -14.04 -7.58
C SER A 24 8.77 -13.61 -8.36
N GLN A 25 8.14 -14.53 -9.11
CA GLN A 25 6.90 -14.24 -9.84
C GLN A 25 5.76 -13.91 -8.88
N VAL A 26 5.56 -14.74 -7.85
CA VAL A 26 4.52 -14.53 -6.82
C VAL A 26 4.71 -13.17 -6.13
N CYS A 27 5.92 -12.87 -5.67
CA CYS A 27 6.19 -11.59 -4.99
C CYS A 27 6.04 -10.38 -5.93
N THR A 28 6.49 -10.50 -7.18
CA THR A 28 6.44 -9.39 -8.15
C THR A 28 5.00 -9.04 -8.51
N ASP A 29 4.17 -10.04 -8.76
CA ASP A 29 2.75 -9.84 -9.07
C ASP A 29 2.01 -9.22 -7.87
N SER A 30 2.19 -9.82 -6.69
CA SER A 30 1.56 -9.35 -5.44
C SER A 30 1.97 -7.91 -5.11
N TYR A 31 3.24 -7.56 -5.31
CA TYR A 31 3.73 -6.19 -5.13
C TYR A 31 3.11 -5.22 -6.15
N GLY A 32 2.99 -5.64 -7.41
CA GLY A 32 2.39 -4.88 -8.49
C GLY A 32 0.94 -4.49 -8.19
N LYS A 33 0.14 -5.44 -7.69
CA LYS A 33 -1.28 -5.25 -7.38
C LYS A 33 -1.53 -4.41 -6.12
N THR A 34 -0.58 -4.36 -5.20
CA THR A 34 -0.81 -3.77 -3.86
C THR A 34 0.04 -2.52 -3.62
N LEU A 35 1.34 -2.70 -3.36
CA LEU A 35 2.25 -1.69 -2.85
C LEU A 35 2.79 -0.75 -3.93
N LYS A 36 2.93 -1.22 -5.17
CA LYS A 36 3.60 -0.50 -6.25
C LYS A 36 2.98 0.88 -6.52
N GLN A 37 1.66 0.99 -6.49
CA GLN A 37 0.95 2.27 -6.71
C GLN A 37 1.24 3.34 -5.64
N TRP A 38 1.80 2.94 -4.50
CA TRP A 38 2.10 3.82 -3.37
C TRP A 38 3.61 4.06 -3.19
N HIS A 39 4.44 3.31 -3.90
CA HIS A 39 5.89 3.46 -3.86
C HIS A 39 6.36 4.30 -5.06
N GLY A 40 6.87 5.50 -4.77
CA GLY A 40 7.64 6.25 -5.75
C GLY A 40 8.87 5.48 -6.23
N TRP A 41 9.56 5.99 -7.25
CA TRP A 41 10.68 5.30 -7.91
C TRP A 41 11.79 4.84 -6.95
N LEU A 42 12.06 5.59 -5.87
CA LEU A 42 13.10 5.28 -4.88
C LEU A 42 12.72 4.13 -3.93
N ALA A 43 11.44 3.96 -3.61
CA ALA A 43 10.95 2.86 -2.75
C ALA A 43 10.70 1.57 -3.57
N SER A 44 10.51 1.71 -4.88
CA SER A 44 10.38 0.56 -5.79
C SER A 44 11.72 -0.15 -6.05
N SER A 45 12.82 0.59 -6.03
CA SER A 45 14.16 0.03 -6.25
C SER A 45 14.66 -0.79 -5.06
N SER A 46 14.34 -0.39 -3.81
CA SER A 46 14.71 -1.16 -2.61
C SER A 46 13.99 -2.51 -2.53
N PHE A 47 12.71 -2.57 -2.92
CA PHE A 47 11.96 -3.82 -3.01
C PHE A 47 12.56 -4.79 -4.05
N SER A 48 12.97 -4.25 -5.21
CA SER A 48 13.60 -5.05 -6.27
C SER A 48 14.93 -5.67 -5.84
N LEU A 49 15.70 -4.98 -4.98
CA LEU A 49 16.93 -5.53 -4.39
C LEU A 49 16.62 -6.62 -3.35
N ALA A 50 15.62 -6.39 -2.49
CA ALA A 50 15.18 -7.39 -1.53
C ALA A 50 14.69 -8.68 -2.20
N MET A 51 14.08 -8.59 -3.39
CA MET A 51 13.64 -9.76 -4.17
C MET A 51 14.78 -10.65 -4.67
N LYS A 52 15.96 -10.09 -4.92
CA LYS A 52 17.14 -10.92 -5.24
C LYS A 52 17.62 -11.76 -4.05
N LEU A 53 17.20 -11.39 -2.84
CA LEU A 53 17.49 -12.11 -1.61
C LEU A 53 16.30 -12.98 -1.15
N ALA A 54 15.20 -12.99 -1.92
CA ALA A 54 14.03 -13.77 -1.57
C ALA A 54 14.41 -15.25 -1.51
N PRO A 55 13.97 -15.99 -0.48
CA PRO A 55 14.22 -17.41 -0.39
C PRO A 55 13.61 -18.15 -1.59
N ASP A 56 14.20 -19.29 -1.94
CA ASP A 56 13.57 -20.22 -2.87
C ASP A 56 12.17 -20.62 -2.36
N ARG A 57 11.23 -20.83 -3.29
CA ARG A 57 9.83 -21.11 -2.95
C ARG A 57 9.73 -22.30 -2.01
N LYS A 58 10.45 -23.38 -2.28
CA LYS A 58 10.39 -24.58 -1.44
C LYS A 58 10.84 -24.27 -0.01
N LYS A 59 11.97 -23.56 0.13
CA LYS A 59 12.46 -23.15 1.46
C LYS A 59 11.47 -22.24 2.18
N PHE A 60 10.83 -21.32 1.47
CA PHE A 60 9.80 -20.46 2.06
C PHE A 60 8.63 -21.30 2.58
N MET A 61 8.08 -22.17 1.73
CA MET A 61 6.97 -23.07 2.07
C MET A 61 7.32 -23.99 3.25
N ASP A 62 8.53 -24.56 3.27
CA ASP A 62 9.01 -25.42 4.37
C ASP A 62 9.10 -24.66 5.71
N VAL A 63 9.44 -23.37 5.68
CA VAL A 63 9.52 -22.53 6.89
C VAL A 63 8.14 -22.18 7.40
N ILE A 64 7.20 -21.84 6.50
CA ILE A 64 5.86 -21.41 6.90
C ILE A 64 4.91 -22.58 7.19
N SER A 65 5.18 -23.77 6.67
CA SER A 65 4.36 -24.97 6.92
C SER A 65 4.52 -25.51 8.33
N GLY A 66 5.70 -25.35 8.93
CA GLY A 66 6.00 -25.90 10.26
C GLY A 66 5.73 -27.40 10.31
N THR A 67 4.66 -27.81 10.99
CA THR A 67 4.21 -29.21 11.09
C THR A 67 2.80 -29.45 10.53
N GLY A 68 2.16 -28.42 9.96
CA GLY A 68 0.76 -28.43 9.53
C GLY A 68 0.56 -28.43 8.01
N ASP A 69 -0.71 -28.34 7.60
CA ASP A 69 -1.08 -28.16 6.20
C ASP A 69 -1.03 -26.67 5.83
N VAL A 70 0.12 -26.27 5.28
CA VAL A 70 0.40 -24.90 4.87
C VAL A 70 -0.63 -24.33 3.89
N ASN A 71 -1.24 -25.16 3.04
CA ASN A 71 -2.21 -24.67 2.07
C ASN A 71 -3.53 -24.33 2.77
N ALA A 72 -3.98 -25.20 3.67
CA ALA A 72 -5.15 -24.94 4.50
C ALA A 72 -4.94 -23.72 5.41
N ASP A 73 -3.73 -23.58 5.99
CA ASP A 73 -3.40 -22.44 6.85
C ASP A 73 -3.37 -21.12 6.06
N MET A 74 -2.80 -21.11 4.85
CA MET A 74 -2.83 -19.94 3.96
C MET A 74 -4.26 -19.59 3.54
N GLU A 75 -5.10 -20.57 3.22
CA GLU A 75 -6.50 -20.36 2.86
C GLU A 75 -7.29 -19.77 4.05
N ALA A 76 -7.11 -20.33 5.24
CA ALA A 76 -7.72 -19.85 6.47
C ALA A 76 -7.26 -18.41 6.78
N PHE A 77 -5.97 -18.10 6.61
CA PHE A 77 -5.46 -16.75 6.76
C PHE A 77 -6.12 -15.79 5.77
N CYS A 78 -6.13 -16.10 4.47
CA CYS A 78 -6.75 -15.24 3.46
C CYS A 78 -8.24 -15.02 3.75
N THR A 79 -8.97 -16.07 4.13
CA THR A 79 -10.42 -16.00 4.38
C THR A 79 -10.74 -15.20 5.64
N SER A 80 -10.00 -15.42 6.73
CA SER A 80 -10.25 -14.77 8.01
C SER A 80 -9.73 -13.33 8.03
N PHE A 81 -8.60 -13.04 7.38
CA PHE A 81 -7.92 -11.76 7.51
C PHE A 81 -8.40 -10.71 6.51
N SER A 82 -8.84 -11.11 5.33
CA SER A 82 -9.33 -10.17 4.28
C SER A 82 -10.47 -9.26 4.76
N PRO A 83 -11.50 -9.76 5.47
CA PRO A 83 -12.57 -8.90 5.99
C PRO A 83 -12.05 -7.82 6.95
N PHE A 84 -11.08 -8.13 7.81
CA PHE A 84 -10.47 -7.15 8.72
C PHE A 84 -9.67 -6.08 7.98
N LEU A 85 -9.05 -6.43 6.85
CA LEU A 85 -8.40 -5.44 5.99
C LEU A 85 -9.41 -4.52 5.34
N GLU A 86 -10.54 -5.05 4.88
CA GLU A 86 -11.62 -4.26 4.30
C GLU A 86 -12.23 -3.30 5.34
N GLU A 87 -12.44 -3.77 6.58
CA GLU A 87 -12.89 -2.93 7.68
C GLU A 87 -11.88 -1.84 8.05
N ASN A 88 -10.60 -2.18 8.13
CA ASN A 88 -9.54 -1.19 8.37
C ASN A 88 -9.46 -0.17 7.23
N HIS A 89 -9.60 -0.60 5.97
CA HIS A 89 -9.65 0.29 4.83
C HIS A 89 -10.88 1.21 4.91
N LYS A 90 -12.07 0.67 5.17
CA LYS A 90 -13.31 1.43 5.38
C LYS A 90 -13.18 2.43 6.54
N PHE A 91 -12.55 2.03 7.64
CA PHE A 91 -12.31 2.89 8.80
C PHE A 91 -11.35 4.03 8.45
N LEU A 92 -10.21 3.73 7.82
CA LEU A 92 -9.20 4.72 7.45
C LEU A 92 -9.68 5.66 6.34
N VAL A 93 -10.50 5.18 5.41
CA VAL A 93 -11.16 6.00 4.37
C VAL A 93 -12.29 6.84 4.96
N ARG A 94 -13.03 6.35 5.97
CA ARG A 94 -14.04 7.14 6.72
C ARG A 94 -13.42 8.08 7.76
N CYS A 95 -12.15 7.92 8.11
CA CYS A 95 -11.43 8.79 9.05
C CYS A 95 -10.31 9.65 8.44
N PRO A 96 -10.59 10.54 7.46
CA PRO A 96 -9.72 11.71 7.23
C PRO A 96 -9.74 12.65 8.46
N VAL A 97 -10.92 12.75 9.10
CA VAL A 97 -11.26 13.72 10.15
C VAL A 97 -10.64 13.45 11.52
N LEU A 98 -10.27 12.20 11.85
CA LEU A 98 -9.59 11.89 13.12
C LEU A 98 -8.10 12.24 13.09
N TRP A 99 -7.47 12.19 11.91
CA TRP A 99 -6.10 12.66 11.74
C TRP A 99 -6.07 14.19 11.76
N ASP A 100 -6.97 14.85 11.02
CA ASP A 100 -7.08 16.32 11.01
C ASP A 100 -7.43 16.92 12.38
N ARG A 101 -8.42 16.36 13.10
CA ARG A 101 -8.76 16.88 14.45
C ARG A 101 -7.64 16.65 15.46
N LYS A 102 -6.93 15.51 15.39
CA LYS A 102 -5.80 15.26 16.30
C LYS A 102 -4.57 16.11 15.94
N TYR A 103 -4.26 16.29 14.65
CA TYR A 103 -3.17 17.17 14.20
C TYR A 103 -3.44 18.63 14.54
N MET A 104 -4.65 19.13 14.30
CA MET A 104 -5.02 20.51 14.63
C MET A 104 -5.08 20.72 16.15
N ALA A 105 -5.63 19.76 16.91
CA ALA A 105 -5.58 19.82 18.38
C ALA A 105 -4.14 19.80 18.91
N MET A 106 -3.23 19.06 18.27
CA MET A 106 -1.81 19.03 18.65
C MET A 106 -1.08 20.32 18.26
N GLN A 107 -1.41 20.96 17.13
CA GLN A 107 -0.85 22.26 16.75
C GLN A 107 -1.36 23.41 17.64
N VAL A 108 -2.62 23.37 18.07
CA VAL A 108 -3.19 24.29 19.07
C VAL A 108 -2.53 24.07 20.43
N ALA A 109 -2.30 22.82 20.84
CA ALA A 109 -1.62 22.49 22.10
C ALA A 109 -0.12 22.82 22.09
N LEU A 110 0.54 22.81 20.92
CA LEU A 110 1.98 23.11 20.77
C LEU A 110 2.29 24.59 20.50
N GLY A 111 1.27 25.47 20.48
CA GLY A 111 1.48 26.92 20.49
C GLY A 111 2.35 27.47 19.35
N LYS A 112 2.44 26.80 18.20
CA LYS A 112 3.20 27.30 17.05
C LYS A 112 2.28 28.09 16.13
N GLY A 113 2.14 29.38 16.43
CA GLY A 113 1.66 30.34 15.44
C GLY A 113 2.75 30.60 14.41
N LEU A 114 2.51 30.25 13.14
CA LEU A 114 3.18 30.85 11.98
C LEU A 114 2.21 30.93 10.80
N SER A 115 1.60 32.11 10.67
CA SER A 115 1.25 32.86 9.45
C SER A 115 1.03 32.10 8.12
N GLY A 116 -0.24 32.03 7.73
CA GLY A 116 -0.76 32.67 6.51
C GLY A 116 -0.31 32.15 5.14
N VAL A 117 -1.17 31.36 4.48
CA VAL A 117 -1.54 31.49 3.05
C VAL A 117 -2.98 30.98 2.88
N GLU A 118 -3.93 31.87 2.57
CA GLU A 118 -5.25 31.48 2.05
C GLU A 118 -5.17 31.21 0.54
N PRO A 119 -5.87 30.19 -0.01
CA PRO A 119 -6.10 30.11 -1.44
C PRO A 119 -7.41 30.83 -1.82
N GLY A 120 -7.29 32.13 -2.09
CA GLY A 120 -8.35 32.95 -2.70
C GLY A 120 -8.58 32.60 -4.18
N ARG A 121 -9.85 32.47 -4.56
CA ARG A 121 -10.34 32.00 -5.88
C ARG A 121 -10.45 33.14 -6.90
N LYS A 122 -9.83 32.93 -8.08
CA LYS A 122 -10.10 33.42 -9.47
C LYS A 122 -10.34 34.93 -9.74
N ALA A 123 -9.58 35.48 -10.70
CA ALA A 123 -10.09 35.92 -12.01
C ALA A 123 -8.97 36.51 -12.90
N SER A 124 -8.91 36.11 -14.19
CA SER A 124 -8.58 37.03 -15.29
C SER A 124 -9.10 36.46 -16.62
N LYS A 125 -10.08 37.15 -17.21
CA LYS A 125 -10.41 37.14 -18.64
C LYS A 125 -9.37 38.09 -19.27
N GLY A 126 -8.56 37.71 -20.27
CA GLY A 126 -8.95 37.47 -21.66
C GLY A 126 -8.84 38.77 -22.47
N LEU A 127 -7.81 38.89 -23.34
CA LEU A 127 -7.90 39.54 -24.66
C LEU A 127 -6.58 39.37 -25.47
N ASP A 128 -6.63 38.44 -26.42
CA ASP A 128 -6.35 38.55 -27.86
C ASP A 128 -5.16 39.36 -28.45
N ASN A 129 -4.59 38.71 -29.48
CA ASN A 129 -3.89 39.23 -30.67
C ASN A 129 -2.39 39.54 -30.58
N LEU A 130 -1.57 38.73 -31.25
CA LEU A 130 -1.14 39.05 -32.62
C LEU A 130 -0.60 37.81 -33.36
N LYS A 131 -1.25 37.54 -34.49
CA LYS A 131 -0.84 36.70 -35.61
C LYS A 131 0.12 37.54 -36.47
N ALA A 132 1.26 36.99 -36.90
CA ALA A 132 1.78 37.10 -38.28
C ALA A 132 3.30 36.85 -38.36
N SER A 133 3.64 36.00 -39.33
CA SER A 133 4.90 35.84 -40.09
C SER A 133 6.16 35.31 -39.40
#